data_AF-A0A817QS10-F1
#
_entry.id   AF-A0A817QS10-F1
#
_cell.length_a   1.000
_cell.length_b   1.000
_cell.length_c   1.000
_cell.angle_alpha   90.00
_cell.angle_beta   90.00
_cell.angle_gamma   90.00
#
_symmetry.space_group_name_H-M   'P 1'
#
loop_
_entity.id
_entity.type
_entity.pdbx_description
1 polymer ?
#
loop_
_entity_poly.entity_id
_entity_poly.type
_entity_poly.pdbx_seq_one_letter_code
_entity_poly.pdbx_strand_id
1 'polypeptide(L)'
;MEWKPQDECLYHVLNKTLRNENRQKLEPWFLFLKLILTALAHLPSMARTVYRGVKKDMRKEYPKGKIFVWWGFSSCTTTLDVLQNELFLGKTGRRTFFTIECDSGKDIRKYSCYQAEDEILLPAARQFEVKGSLNQGDDFYMIQLKEIQPLFPLIELVPQPSSSPGPGPSPLPPMPM
;
A
#
# COMPACT_ATOMS: atom_id res chain seq x y z
N MET A 1 2.43 11.41 -3.37
CA MET A 1 0.97 11.72 -3.20
C MET A 1 0.62 12.81 -2.16
N GLU A 2 1.55 13.37 -1.38
CA GLU A 2 1.23 14.38 -0.36
C GLU A 2 1.51 15.80 -0.86
N TRP A 3 0.65 16.76 -0.53
CA TRP A 3 0.85 18.20 -0.79
C TRP A 3 0.43 19.04 0.40
N LYS A 4 0.82 20.33 0.40
CA LYS A 4 0.41 21.31 1.40
C LYS A 4 -0.76 22.16 0.86
N PRO A 5 -1.72 22.56 1.71
CA PRO A 5 -1.82 22.25 3.14
C PRO A 5 -2.34 20.82 3.40
N GLN A 6 -1.93 20.19 4.51
CA GLN A 6 -2.15 18.74 4.74
C GLN A 6 -3.62 18.37 4.96
N ASP A 7 -4.39 19.28 5.54
CA ASP A 7 -5.82 19.16 5.81
C ASP A 7 -6.70 19.24 4.56
N GLU A 8 -6.13 19.68 3.43
CA GLU A 8 -6.77 19.66 2.11
C GLU A 8 -6.20 18.53 1.21
N CYS A 9 -5.15 17.84 1.66
CA CYS A 9 -4.54 16.77 0.90
C CYS A 9 -5.38 15.50 0.96
N LEU A 10 -5.92 15.07 -0.18
CA LEU A 10 -6.76 13.87 -0.31
C LEU A 10 -6.14 12.65 0.38
N TYR A 11 -4.88 12.37 0.08
CA TYR A 11 -4.16 11.22 0.64
C TYR A 11 -4.03 11.32 2.17
N HIS A 12 -3.73 12.51 2.70
CA HIS A 12 -3.58 12.73 4.12
C HIS A 12 -4.91 12.60 4.86
N VAL A 13 -5.96 13.29 4.39
CA VAL A 13 -7.29 13.29 5.03
C VAL A 13 -7.94 11.91 4.97
N LEU A 14 -7.86 11.22 3.82
CA LEU A 14 -8.36 9.85 3.69
C LEU A 14 -7.65 8.91 4.68
N ASN A 15 -6.32 8.93 4.72
CA ASN A 15 -5.57 8.05 5.61
C ASN A 15 -5.76 8.39 7.10
N LYS A 16 -5.97 9.66 7.44
CA LYS A 16 -6.38 10.07 8.79
C LYS A 16 -7.76 9.50 9.14
N THR A 17 -8.69 9.52 8.19
CA THR A 17 -10.05 8.99 8.37
C THR A 17 -10.06 7.46 8.49
N LEU A 18 -9.28 6.75 7.66
CA LEU A 18 -9.14 5.28 7.72
C LEU A 18 -8.58 4.80 9.07
N ARG A 19 -7.67 5.57 9.67
CA ARG A 19 -7.10 5.28 11.00
C ARG A 19 -8.03 5.67 12.15
N ASN A 20 -9.12 6.38 11.89
CA ASN A 20 -10.06 6.77 12.94
C ASN A 20 -10.94 5.59 13.36
N GLU A 21 -11.11 5.41 14.67
CA GLU A 21 -11.95 4.34 15.23
C GLU A 21 -13.44 4.55 14.94
N ASN A 22 -13.90 5.81 14.84
CA ASN A 22 -15.28 6.10 14.46
C ASN A 22 -15.46 5.87 12.95
N ARG A 23 -16.04 4.72 12.62
CA ARG A 23 -16.27 4.28 11.23
C ARG A 23 -17.31 5.10 10.48
N GLN A 24 -18.20 5.82 11.16
CA GLN A 24 -19.17 6.72 10.51
C GLN A 24 -18.46 7.85 9.74
N LYS A 25 -17.27 8.25 10.18
CA LYS A 25 -16.47 9.27 9.48
C LYS A 25 -16.00 8.80 8.09
N LEU A 26 -16.07 7.50 7.80
CA LEU A 26 -15.68 6.93 6.53
C LEU A 26 -16.80 6.97 5.48
N GLU A 27 -18.05 7.20 5.88
CA GLU A 27 -19.21 7.22 4.97
C GLU A 27 -19.03 8.17 3.77
N PRO A 28 -18.53 9.42 3.94
CA PRO A 28 -18.29 10.31 2.80
C PRO A 28 -17.26 9.77 1.79
N TRP A 29 -16.41 8.84 2.23
CA TRP A 29 -15.34 8.27 1.42
C TRP A 29 -15.75 7.02 0.66
N PHE A 30 -16.93 6.45 0.87
CA PHE A 30 -17.31 5.15 0.29
C PHE A 30 -17.25 5.12 -1.23
N LEU A 31 -17.72 6.17 -1.92
CA LEU A 31 -17.65 6.25 -3.38
C LEU A 31 -16.20 6.34 -3.87
N PHE A 32 -15.37 7.13 -3.19
CA PHE A 32 -13.95 7.23 -3.52
C PHE A 32 -13.21 5.91 -3.25
N LEU A 33 -13.47 5.27 -2.10
CA LEU A 33 -12.91 3.97 -1.73
C LEU A 33 -13.30 2.91 -2.75
N LYS A 34 -14.57 2.86 -3.16
CA LYS A 34 -15.02 1.97 -4.23
C LYS A 34 -14.24 2.22 -5.52
N LEU A 35 -14.10 3.48 -5.94
CA LEU A 35 -13.36 3.85 -7.14
C LEU A 35 -11.90 3.40 -7.07
N ILE A 36 -11.16 3.80 -6.03
CA ILE A 36 -9.72 3.51 -5.92
C ILE A 36 -9.46 2.01 -5.74
N LEU A 37 -10.25 1.30 -4.92
CA LEU A 37 -10.08 -0.14 -4.74
C LEU A 37 -10.39 -0.91 -6.03
N THR A 38 -11.39 -0.47 -6.79
CA THR A 38 -11.70 -1.04 -8.11
C THR A 38 -10.56 -0.78 -9.10
N ALA A 39 -10.02 0.44 -9.14
CA ALA A 39 -8.88 0.76 -10.00
C ALA A 39 -7.64 -0.07 -9.64
N LEU A 40 -7.31 -0.19 -8.35
CA LEU A 40 -6.19 -1.00 -7.87
C LEU A 40 -6.39 -2.50 -8.14
N ALA A 41 -7.63 -2.97 -8.22
CA ALA A 41 -7.93 -4.35 -8.60
C ALA A 41 -7.55 -4.69 -10.05
N HIS A 42 -7.53 -3.69 -10.94
CA HIS A 42 -7.10 -3.88 -12.34
C HIS A 42 -5.57 -3.90 -12.48
N LEU A 43 -4.84 -3.49 -11.46
CA LEU A 43 -3.37 -3.55 -11.46
C LEU A 43 -2.92 -4.90 -10.91
N PRO A 44 -1.87 -5.52 -11.48
CA PRO A 44 -1.32 -6.75 -10.93
C PRO A 44 -0.80 -6.50 -9.51
N SER A 45 -1.05 -7.47 -8.61
CA SER A 45 -0.40 -7.47 -7.29
C SER A 45 1.05 -7.90 -7.45
N MET A 46 1.96 -7.26 -6.72
CA MET A 46 3.37 -7.60 -6.71
C MET A 46 3.82 -8.09 -5.34
N ALA A 47 4.40 -9.29 -5.31
CA ALA A 47 5.09 -9.83 -4.15
C ALA A 47 6.55 -9.36 -4.16
N ARG A 48 6.90 -8.43 -3.27
CA ARG A 48 8.25 -7.86 -3.16
C ARG A 48 8.44 -7.16 -1.81
N THR A 49 9.68 -6.95 -1.43
CA THR A 49 10.05 -6.02 -0.37
C THR A 49 9.91 -4.57 -0.84
N VAL A 50 9.16 -3.77 -0.10
CA VAL A 50 9.02 -2.32 -0.30
C VAL A 50 9.48 -1.56 0.93
N TYR A 51 9.83 -0.29 0.73
CA TYR A 51 10.40 0.55 1.75
C TYR A 51 9.54 1.79 2.00
N ARG A 52 9.45 2.20 3.27
CA ARG A 52 8.71 3.41 3.67
C ARG A 52 9.44 4.14 4.79
N GLY A 53 9.67 5.44 4.60
CA GLY A 53 10.20 6.33 5.63
C GLY A 53 9.11 7.14 6.32
N VAL A 54 9.26 7.38 7.63
CA VAL A 54 8.40 8.27 8.42
C VAL A 54 9.25 9.10 9.36
N LYS A 55 9.02 10.41 9.43
CA LYS A 55 9.70 11.34 10.35
C LYS A 55 9.12 11.34 11.76
N LYS A 56 9.05 10.15 12.38
CA LYS A 56 8.57 9.94 13.75
C LYS A 56 9.23 8.69 14.33
N ASP A 57 9.47 8.66 15.64
CA ASP A 57 9.78 7.42 16.37
C ASP A 57 8.49 6.59 16.53
N MET A 58 8.48 5.41 15.91
CA MET A 58 7.36 4.47 15.96
C MET A 58 7.71 3.18 16.71
N ARG A 59 8.90 3.05 17.29
CA ARG A 59 9.42 1.77 17.84
C ARG A 59 8.47 1.15 18.87
N LYS A 60 7.92 1.98 19.76
CA LYS A 60 7.00 1.51 20.82
C LYS A 60 5.70 0.94 20.26
N GLU A 61 5.29 1.36 19.05
CA GLU A 61 4.04 0.95 18.42
C GLU A 61 4.19 -0.44 17.75
N TYR A 62 5.41 -0.90 17.49
CA TYR A 62 5.71 -2.14 16.76
C TYR A 62 6.70 -3.06 17.52
N PRO A 63 6.31 -3.64 18.66
CA PRO A 63 7.07 -4.70 19.29
C PRO A 63 7.10 -5.96 18.40
N LYS A 64 8.22 -6.70 18.44
CA LYS A 64 8.40 -7.96 17.69
C LYS A 64 7.28 -8.96 18.00
N GLY A 65 6.78 -9.63 16.97
CA GLY A 65 5.69 -10.60 17.04
C GLY A 65 4.29 -9.99 17.07
N LYS A 66 4.16 -8.66 17.16
CA LYS A 66 2.84 -8.00 17.09
C LYS A 66 2.21 -8.23 15.72
N ILE A 67 0.97 -8.69 15.73
CA ILE A 67 0.09 -8.72 14.56
C ILE A 67 -0.87 -7.54 14.66
N PHE A 68 -1.06 -6.82 13.55
CA PHE A 68 -1.95 -5.65 13.53
C PHE A 68 -2.49 -5.37 12.13
N VAL A 69 -3.53 -4.53 12.08
CA VAL A 69 -4.12 -4.03 10.84
C VAL A 69 -3.49 -2.70 10.45
N TRP A 70 -2.97 -2.63 9.24
CA TRP A 70 -2.49 -1.41 8.61
C TRP A 70 -3.65 -0.70 7.90
N TRP A 71 -4.33 0.20 8.60
CA TRP A 71 -5.60 0.76 8.16
C TRP A 71 -5.54 1.70 6.95
N GLY A 72 -4.44 2.44 6.78
CA GLY A 72 -4.32 3.43 5.70
C GLY A 72 -3.67 2.87 4.45
N PHE A 73 -3.90 3.51 3.31
CA PHE A 73 -3.02 3.33 2.15
C PHE A 73 -1.61 3.79 2.50
N SER A 74 -0.60 3.20 1.88
CA SER A 74 0.78 3.62 2.09
C SER A 74 1.57 3.65 0.81
N SER A 75 2.01 4.85 0.46
CA SER A 75 3.02 5.07 -0.56
C SER A 75 4.35 4.50 -0.06
N CYS A 76 4.97 3.66 -0.89
CA CYS A 76 6.23 2.98 -0.66
C CYS A 76 7.06 3.08 -1.94
N THR A 77 8.34 2.73 -1.82
CA THR A 77 9.24 2.66 -2.98
C THR A 77 9.99 1.33 -2.95
N THR A 78 10.42 0.85 -4.11
CA THR A 78 11.36 -0.28 -4.22
C THR A 78 12.82 0.17 -4.20
N THR A 79 13.06 1.48 -4.24
CA THR A 79 14.41 2.04 -4.45
C THR A 79 14.83 2.81 -3.20
N LEU A 80 15.90 2.35 -2.55
CA LEU A 80 16.39 2.96 -1.30
C LEU A 80 16.88 4.40 -1.49
N ASP A 81 17.41 4.73 -2.67
CA ASP A 81 17.97 6.05 -2.96
C ASP A 81 16.91 7.16 -2.88
N VAL A 82 15.65 6.85 -3.26
CA VAL A 82 14.51 7.77 -3.14
C VAL A 82 14.28 8.18 -1.69
N LEU A 83 14.54 7.28 -0.73
CA LEU A 83 14.31 7.56 0.69
C LEU A 83 15.39 8.44 1.32
N GLN A 84 16.56 8.59 0.69
CA GLN A 84 17.59 9.52 1.17
C GLN A 84 17.18 11.00 1.02
N ASN A 85 16.18 11.29 0.18
CA ASN A 85 15.67 12.63 0.01
C ASN A 85 14.97 13.12 1.30
N GLU A 86 15.27 14.36 1.68
CA GLU A 86 14.72 15.03 2.86
C GLU A 86 13.19 15.10 2.87
N LEU A 87 12.51 15.01 1.73
CA LEU A 87 11.05 14.94 1.68
C LEU A 87 10.48 13.61 2.23
N PHE A 88 11.27 12.54 2.25
CA PHE A 88 10.87 11.24 2.77
C PHE A 88 11.48 10.98 4.15
N LEU A 89 12.59 10.25 4.22
CA LEU A 89 13.25 9.92 5.48
C LEU A 89 14.22 11.03 5.91
N GLY A 90 15.01 11.54 4.96
CA GLY A 90 16.11 12.46 5.24
C GLY A 90 17.22 11.84 6.10
N LYS A 91 18.22 12.65 6.46
CA LYS A 91 19.42 12.19 7.18
C LYS A 91 19.44 12.51 8.67
N THR A 92 18.50 13.33 9.16
CA THR A 92 18.54 13.85 10.54
C THR A 92 17.18 13.78 11.24
N GLY A 93 17.20 13.80 12.57
CA GLY A 93 16.01 13.76 13.41
C GLY A 93 15.38 12.38 13.60
N ARG A 94 14.38 12.32 14.48
CA ARG A 94 13.62 11.09 14.81
C ARG A 94 12.89 10.56 13.60
N ARG A 95 13.33 9.39 13.14
CA ARG A 95 12.79 8.78 11.93
C ARG A 95 12.77 7.26 12.03
N THR A 96 11.73 6.69 11.44
CA THR A 96 11.52 5.25 11.35
C THR A 96 11.51 4.84 9.89
N PHE A 97 12.30 3.83 9.56
CA PHE A 97 12.33 3.18 8.26
C PHE A 97 11.71 1.80 8.36
N PHE A 98 10.72 1.55 7.51
CA PHE A 98 10.05 0.27 7.39
C PHE A 98 10.60 -0.50 6.19
N THR A 99 10.97 -1.75 6.44
CA THR A 99 11.15 -2.77 5.40
C THR A 99 9.94 -3.67 5.45
N ILE A 100 9.20 -3.76 4.35
CA ILE A 100 7.90 -4.43 4.31
C ILE A 100 7.95 -5.50 3.24
N GLU A 101 7.94 -6.77 3.63
CA GLU A 101 7.64 -7.88 2.72
C GLU A 101 6.14 -7.89 2.48
N CYS A 102 5.70 -7.55 1.26
CA CYS A 102 4.29 -7.53 0.89
C CYS A 102 4.00 -8.40 -0.32
N ASP A 103 2.75 -8.83 -0.43
CA ASP A 103 2.18 -9.63 -1.52
C ASP A 103 1.06 -8.88 -2.23
N SER A 104 0.54 -7.79 -1.64
CA SER A 104 -0.56 -7.00 -2.19
C SER A 104 -0.18 -5.62 -2.74
N GLY A 105 1.12 -5.30 -2.84
CA GLY A 105 1.58 -4.03 -3.40
C GLY A 105 1.09 -3.79 -4.83
N LYS A 106 0.83 -2.53 -5.18
CA LYS A 106 0.37 -2.10 -6.51
C LYS A 106 1.34 -1.09 -7.10
N ASP A 107 1.91 -1.41 -8.26
CA ASP A 107 2.72 -0.47 -9.02
C ASP A 107 1.83 0.62 -9.63
N ILE A 108 1.97 1.84 -9.10
CA ILE A 108 1.21 3.00 -9.56
C ILE A 108 2.08 4.04 -10.25
N ARG A 109 3.33 3.69 -10.62
CA ARG A 109 4.31 4.62 -11.20
C ARG A 109 3.75 5.39 -12.40
N LYS A 110 3.04 4.70 -13.28
CA LYS A 110 2.43 5.29 -14.50
C LYS A 110 1.28 6.27 -14.20
N TYR A 111 0.73 6.23 -12.99
CA TYR A 111 -0.40 7.05 -12.56
C TYR A 111 0.00 8.10 -11.52
N SER A 112 1.26 8.08 -11.08
CA SER A 112 1.80 9.04 -10.12
C SER A 112 2.23 10.32 -10.84
N CYS A 113 2.03 11.45 -10.17
CA CYS A 113 2.53 12.75 -10.60
C CYS A 113 4.07 12.78 -10.64
N TYR A 114 4.72 11.92 -9.85
CA TYR A 114 6.18 11.85 -9.71
C TYR A 114 6.68 10.45 -10.09
N GLN A 115 6.82 10.20 -11.39
CA GLN A 115 7.19 8.88 -11.92
C GLN A 115 8.58 8.39 -11.44
N ALA A 116 9.46 9.30 -11.03
CA ALA A 116 10.81 9.00 -10.57
C ALA A 116 10.89 8.36 -9.17
N GLU A 117 9.77 8.26 -8.44
CA GLU A 117 9.75 7.75 -7.05
C GLU A 117 9.66 6.22 -6.95
N ASP A 118 9.55 5.52 -8.09
CA ASP A 118 9.24 4.09 -8.16
C ASP A 118 8.08 3.69 -7.22
N GLU A 119 7.01 4.49 -7.25
CA GLU A 119 5.93 4.44 -6.27
C GLU A 119 5.12 3.14 -6.34
N ILE A 120 5.17 2.39 -5.24
CA ILE A 120 4.32 1.24 -4.97
C ILE A 120 3.31 1.64 -3.90
N LEU A 121 2.02 1.44 -4.18
CA LEU A 121 0.96 1.66 -3.21
C LEU A 121 0.60 0.36 -2.49
N LEU A 122 0.79 0.34 -1.18
CA LEU A 122 0.19 -0.67 -0.32
C LEU A 122 -1.29 -0.35 -0.07
N PRO A 123 -2.21 -1.30 -0.35
CA PRO A 123 -3.62 -1.13 -0.06
C PRO A 123 -3.91 -0.95 1.45
N ALA A 124 -5.03 -0.30 1.73
CA ALA A 124 -5.57 -0.16 3.09
C ALA A 124 -6.07 -1.50 3.66
N ALA A 125 -6.17 -1.53 4.99
CA ALA A 125 -6.72 -2.64 5.79
C ALA A 125 -6.06 -4.01 5.52
N ARG A 126 -4.72 -4.03 5.40
CA ARG A 126 -3.92 -5.26 5.32
C ARG A 126 -3.40 -5.67 6.69
N GLN A 127 -3.09 -6.95 6.89
CA GLN A 127 -2.53 -7.43 8.15
C GLN A 127 -1.03 -7.66 8.01
N PHE A 128 -0.30 -7.28 9.05
CA PHE A 128 1.14 -7.43 9.10
C PHE A 128 1.58 -7.99 10.45
N GLU A 129 2.67 -8.75 10.42
CA GLU A 129 3.42 -9.19 11.58
C GLU A 129 4.74 -8.42 11.67
N VAL A 130 5.08 -7.94 12.87
CA VAL A 130 6.40 -7.33 13.13
C VAL A 130 7.45 -8.43 13.28
N LYS A 131 8.35 -8.55 12.30
CA LYS A 131 9.43 -9.55 12.32
C LYS A 131 10.62 -9.13 13.19
N GLY A 132 10.87 -7.83 13.29
CA GLY A 132 11.95 -7.30 14.11
C GLY A 132 12.00 -5.79 14.10
N SER A 133 12.76 -5.25 15.04
CA SER A 133 13.08 -3.82 15.12
C SER A 133 14.54 -3.65 15.52
N LEU A 134 15.22 -2.68 14.93
CA LEU A 134 16.61 -2.36 15.22
C LEU A 134 16.75 -0.86 15.49
N ASN A 135 17.45 -0.50 16.57
CA ASN A 135 17.89 0.88 16.80
C ASN A 135 19.29 1.03 16.21
N GLN A 136 19.42 1.88 15.20
CA GLN A 136 20.68 2.13 14.50
C GLN A 136 21.50 3.28 15.12
N GLY A 137 21.01 3.90 16.20
CA GLY A 137 21.57 5.15 16.71
C GLY A 137 21.04 6.37 15.95
N ASP A 138 21.50 7.57 16.31
CA ASP A 138 21.17 8.83 15.63
C ASP A 138 19.67 9.08 15.37
N ASP A 139 18.85 8.70 16.35
CA ASP A 139 17.39 8.81 16.29
C ASP A 139 16.77 8.08 15.08
N PHE A 140 17.48 7.08 14.55
CA PHE A 140 17.10 6.26 13.41
C PHE A 140 16.72 4.83 13.82
N TYR A 141 15.49 4.45 13.49
CA TYR A 141 14.93 3.14 13.83
C TYR A 141 14.52 2.38 12.57
N MET A 142 14.82 1.09 12.52
CA MET A 142 14.37 0.20 11.46
C MET A 142 13.36 -0.80 11.99
N ILE A 143 12.28 -1.03 11.24
CA ILE A 143 11.21 -1.97 11.57
C ILE A 143 10.98 -2.87 10.37
N GLN A 144 10.98 -4.18 10.61
CA GLN A 144 10.70 -5.19 9.59
C GLN A 144 9.28 -5.72 9.76
N LEU A 145 8.50 -5.63 8.69
CA LEU A 145 7.12 -6.10 8.61
C LEU A 145 7.01 -7.18 7.54
N LYS A 146 6.14 -8.14 7.79
CA LYS A 146 5.70 -9.11 6.78
C LYS A 146 4.19 -9.08 6.70
N GLU A 147 3.67 -8.89 5.50
CA GLU A 147 2.24 -9.04 5.23
C GLU A 147 1.82 -10.48 5.50
N ILE A 148 0.67 -10.63 6.14
CA ILE A 148 0.09 -11.94 6.45
C ILE A 148 -1.34 -11.98 5.92
N GLN A 149 -1.75 -13.15 5.45
CA GLN A 149 -3.11 -13.36 4.98
C GLN A 149 -4.03 -13.59 6.20
N PRO A 150 -5.05 -12.74 6.40
CA PRO A 150 -6.03 -12.96 7.44
C PRO A 150 -6.98 -14.10 7.06
N LEU A 151 -7.59 -14.74 8.06
CA LEU A 151 -8.63 -15.76 7.82
C LEU A 151 -9.82 -15.19 7.04
N PHE A 152 -10.12 -13.90 7.27
CA PHE A 152 -11.14 -13.14 6.56
C PHE A 152 -10.52 -11.83 6.06
N PRO A 153 -10.52 -11.56 4.74
CA PRO A 153 -10.06 -10.29 4.21
C PRO A 153 -10.89 -9.12 4.74
N LEU A 154 -10.24 -8.08 5.26
CA LEU A 154 -10.95 -6.90 5.77
C LEU A 154 -11.49 -6.02 4.63
N ILE A 155 -10.68 -5.88 3.58
CA ILE A 155 -11.04 -5.20 2.34
C ILE A 155 -10.47 -6.03 1.20
N GLU A 156 -11.35 -6.58 0.37
CA GLU A 156 -10.97 -7.18 -0.90
C GLU A 156 -10.90 -6.10 -1.98
N LEU A 157 -9.88 -6.20 -2.84
CA LEU A 157 -9.93 -5.48 -4.10
C LEU A 157 -10.99 -6.19 -4.95
N VAL A 158 -11.93 -5.43 -5.50
CA VAL A 158 -13.08 -5.98 -6.24
C VAL A 158 -12.59 -7.04 -7.22
N PRO A 159 -13.04 -8.31 -7.10
CA PRO A 159 -12.62 -9.35 -8.02
C PRO A 159 -12.93 -8.94 -9.46
N GLN A 160 -11.94 -9.06 -10.35
CA GLN A 160 -12.22 -8.92 -11.77
C GLN A 160 -13.25 -9.99 -12.15
N PRO A 161 -14.29 -9.66 -12.94
CA PRO A 161 -15.08 -10.70 -13.58
C PRO A 161 -14.10 -11.58 -14.35
N SER A 162 -14.12 -12.89 -14.07
CA SER A 162 -13.25 -13.84 -14.76
C SER A 162 -13.43 -13.62 -16.26
N SER A 163 -12.37 -13.25 -16.97
CA SER A 163 -12.35 -13.33 -18.42
C SER A 163 -12.35 -14.81 -18.78
N SER A 164 -13.51 -15.45 -18.74
CA SER A 164 -13.74 -16.72 -19.39
C SER A 164 -13.33 -16.52 -20.85
N PRO A 165 -12.41 -17.33 -21.40
CA PRO A 165 -12.25 -17.33 -22.85
C PRO A 165 -13.62 -17.70 -23.41
N GLY A 166 -14.23 -16.77 -24.17
CA GLY A 166 -15.45 -17.07 -24.90
C GLY A 166 -15.22 -18.33 -25.76
N PRO A 167 -16.26 -19.14 -26.02
CA PRO A 167 -16.10 -20.33 -26.83
C PRO A 167 -15.44 -19.92 -28.15
N GLY A 168 -14.30 -20.53 -28.45
CA GLY A 168 -13.57 -20.29 -29.69
C GLY A 168 -14.50 -20.48 -30.88
N PRO A 169 -14.24 -19.79 -32.01
CA PRO A 169 -15.10 -19.87 -33.17
C PRO A 169 -15.28 -21.33 -33.59
N SER A 170 -16.53 -21.76 -33.71
CA SER A 170 -16.89 -23.11 -34.18
C SER A 170 -16.21 -23.38 -35.54
N PRO A 171 -15.62 -24.56 -35.75
CA PRO A 171 -15.00 -24.90 -37.02
C PRO A 171 -16.01 -24.79 -38.15
N LEU A 172 -15.59 -24.13 -39.25
CA LEU A 172 -16.42 -23.96 -40.44
C LEU A 172 -16.77 -25.33 -41.04
N PRO A 173 -18.02 -25.53 -41.47
CA PRO A 173 -18.43 -26.79 -42.09
C PRO A 173 -17.64 -27.02 -43.39
N PRO A 174 -17.34 -28.28 -43.73
CA PRO A 174 -16.61 -28.60 -44.95
C PRO A 174 -17.43 -28.20 -46.18
N MET A 175 -16.76 -27.58 -47.16
CA MET A 175 -17.38 -27.21 -48.42
C MET A 175 -17.78 -28.46 -49.21
N PRO A 176 -18.96 -28.47 -49.84
CA PRO A 176 -19.40 -29.58 -50.69
C PRO A 176 -18.56 -29.61 -51.99
N MET A 177 -18.19 -30.84 -52.40
CA MET A 177 -17.56 -31.12 -53.70
C MET A 177 -18.56 -31.05 -54.85
#